data_AF-A0A0N4YXA2-F1
#
_entry.id   AF-A0A0N4YXA2-F1
#
_cell.length_a   1.000
_cell.length_b   1.000
_cell.length_c   1.000
_cell.angle_alpha   90.00
_cell.angle_beta   90.00
_cell.angle_gamma   90.00
#
_symmetry.space_group_name_H-M   'P 1'
#
loop_
_entity.id
_entity.type
_entity.pdbx_description
1 polymer ?
#
loop_
_entity_poly.entity_id
_entity_poly.type
_entity_poly.pdbx_seq_one_letter_code
_entity_poly.pdbx_strand_id
1 'polypeptide(L)'
;MLLALLALVQAASAAMLLALLALVQAASAAVSSFNYVPLGSNPTLYTPGFEPIMHLDQHTFSDTVFGQDHAFVVEFYADWCGHCRAFVPFFRQFANYVREWNSVVTVAVINCADPFNAQTCRDNGITYYPMIKVNSCFSINSTLL
;
A
#
# COMPACT_ATOMS: atom_id res chain seq x y z
N MET A 1 -28.25 0.44 47.51
CA MET A 1 -27.62 1.66 46.96
C MET A 1 -26.15 1.46 46.60
N LEU A 2 -25.29 0.99 47.53
CA LEU A 2 -23.85 0.82 47.28
C LEU A 2 -23.49 -0.16 46.12
N LEU A 3 -24.23 -1.26 45.99
CA LEU A 3 -24.02 -2.25 44.91
C LEU A 3 -24.36 -1.71 43.50
N ALA A 4 -25.35 -0.81 43.40
CA ALA A 4 -25.72 -0.18 42.14
C ALA A 4 -24.67 0.83 41.68
N LEU A 5 -24.10 1.59 42.62
CA LEU A 5 -22.96 2.49 42.38
C LEU A 5 -21.71 1.72 41.95
N LEU A 6 -21.42 0.56 42.56
CA LEU A 6 -20.28 -0.29 42.19
C LEU A 6 -20.42 -0.84 40.75
N ALA A 7 -21.61 -1.29 40.38
CA ALA A 7 -21.90 -1.77 39.02
C ALA A 7 -21.80 -0.65 37.96
N LEU A 8 -22.25 0.56 38.30
CA LEU A 8 -22.10 1.74 37.43
C LEU A 8 -20.62 2.13 37.25
N VAL A 9 -19.81 2.05 38.31
CA VAL A 9 -18.36 2.32 38.25
C VAL A 9 -17.62 1.24 37.43
N GLN A 10 -18.00 -0.03 37.56
CA GLN A 10 -17.42 -1.13 36.77
C GLN A 10 -17.83 -1.09 35.29
N ALA A 11 -19.07 -0.67 34.98
CA ALA A 11 -19.52 -0.50 33.60
C ALA A 11 -18.84 0.71 32.92
N ALA A 12 -18.65 1.81 33.65
CA ALA A 12 -17.95 3.00 33.15
C ALA A 12 -16.46 2.72 32.86
N SER A 13 -15.78 1.93 33.70
CA SER A 13 -14.38 1.56 33.48
C SER A 13 -14.19 0.61 32.30
N ALA A 14 -15.11 -0.35 32.12
CA ALA A 14 -15.10 -1.24 30.96
C ALA A 14 -15.36 -0.49 29.64
N ALA A 15 -16.31 0.45 29.62
CA ALA A 15 -16.59 1.27 28.44
C ALA A 15 -15.40 2.17 28.05
N MET A 16 -14.72 2.74 29.04
CA MET A 16 -13.53 3.58 28.82
C MET A 16 -12.33 2.74 28.32
N LEU A 17 -12.17 1.52 28.83
CA LEU A 17 -11.13 0.58 28.37
C LEU A 17 -11.41 0.08 26.94
N LEU A 18 -12.67 -0.20 26.61
CA LEU A 18 -13.09 -0.57 25.25
C LEU A 18 -12.94 0.60 24.27
N ALA A 19 -13.24 1.83 24.68
CA ALA A 19 -13.02 3.03 23.86
C ALA A 19 -11.52 3.29 23.61
N LEU A 20 -10.66 3.08 24.61
CA LEU A 20 -9.20 3.14 24.44
C LEU A 20 -8.68 2.04 23.52
N LEU A 21 -9.17 0.79 23.64
CA LEU A 21 -8.83 -0.28 22.70
C LEU A 21 -9.32 0.04 21.27
N ALA A 22 -10.50 0.64 21.11
CA ALA A 22 -11.03 1.04 19.80
C ALA A 22 -10.19 2.15 19.16
N LEU A 23 -9.66 3.09 19.95
CA LEU A 23 -8.72 4.12 19.48
C LEU A 23 -7.36 3.52 19.07
N VAL A 24 -6.93 2.44 19.73
CA VAL A 24 -5.71 1.70 19.34
C VAL A 24 -5.93 0.86 18.08
N GLN A 25 -7.16 0.34 17.86
CA GLN A 25 -7.50 -0.47 16.68
C GLN A 25 -7.73 0.34 15.39
N ALA A 26 -7.90 1.66 15.48
CA ALA A 26 -8.07 2.52 14.31
C ALA A 26 -6.76 2.89 13.58
N ALA A 27 -5.60 2.41 14.06
CA ALA A 27 -4.28 2.92 13.65
C ALA A 27 -3.39 1.93 12.86
N SER A 28 -3.92 0.84 12.29
CA SER A 28 -3.11 -0.01 11.42
C SER A 28 -3.69 -0.11 10.01
N ALA A 29 -3.81 1.04 9.34
CA ALA A 29 -3.65 1.04 7.89
C ALA A 29 -2.18 0.67 7.62
N ALA A 30 -1.93 -0.44 6.94
CA ALA A 30 -0.57 -0.87 6.65
C ALA A 30 -0.04 -0.02 5.49
N VAL A 31 0.34 1.23 5.74
CA VAL A 31 0.87 2.11 4.69
C VAL A 31 2.35 1.76 4.44
N SER A 32 2.74 1.61 3.18
CA SER A 32 4.13 1.40 2.80
C SER A 32 4.95 2.70 2.86
N SER A 33 6.27 2.55 2.92
CA SER A 33 7.24 3.66 2.85
C SER A 33 8.41 3.28 1.93
N PHE A 34 9.23 4.24 1.53
CA PHE A 34 10.38 3.96 0.64
C PHE A 34 11.37 2.93 1.21
N ASN A 35 11.47 2.80 2.54
CA ASN A 35 12.35 1.83 3.20
C ASN A 35 11.63 0.52 3.57
N TYR A 36 10.33 0.41 3.30
CA TYR A 36 9.56 -0.78 3.63
C TYR A 36 10.05 -1.98 2.83
N VAL A 37 10.19 -3.12 3.50
CA VAL A 37 10.56 -4.40 2.89
C VAL A 37 9.31 -5.29 2.84
N PRO A 38 8.85 -5.70 1.65
CA PRO A 38 7.73 -6.63 1.48
C PRO A 38 7.90 -7.92 2.28
N LEU A 39 6.80 -8.47 2.80
CA LEU A 39 6.82 -9.71 3.59
C LEU A 39 6.89 -10.99 2.75
N GLY A 40 6.78 -10.86 1.43
CA GLY A 40 6.90 -11.97 0.49
C GLY A 40 8.26 -12.69 0.57
N SER A 41 8.29 -13.97 0.22
CA SER A 41 9.50 -14.79 0.22
C SER A 41 10.36 -14.65 -1.06
N ASN A 42 9.78 -14.16 -2.16
CA ASN A 42 10.49 -13.99 -3.42
C ASN A 42 11.37 -12.73 -3.39
N PRO A 43 12.52 -12.74 -4.09
CA PRO A 43 13.41 -11.60 -4.15
C PRO A 43 12.77 -10.41 -4.88
N THR A 44 13.21 -9.19 -4.53
CA THR A 44 12.81 -7.97 -5.22
C THR A 44 13.76 -7.63 -6.38
N LEU A 45 13.23 -7.08 -7.47
CA LEU A 45 14.06 -6.54 -8.57
C LEU A 45 14.58 -5.12 -8.28
N TYR A 46 13.97 -4.46 -7.31
CA TYR A 46 14.28 -3.12 -6.81
C TYR A 46 14.82 -3.21 -5.39
N THR A 47 15.56 -2.19 -4.94
CA THR A 47 16.17 -2.17 -3.61
C THR A 47 15.47 -1.15 -2.71
N PRO A 48 14.75 -1.61 -1.67
CA PRO A 48 14.11 -0.71 -0.71
C PRO A 48 15.10 0.29 -0.13
N GLY A 49 14.69 1.55 -0.02
CA GLY A 49 15.46 2.65 0.56
C GLY A 49 16.60 3.21 -0.31
N PHE A 50 16.97 2.53 -1.41
CA PHE A 50 18.00 3.01 -2.33
C PHE A 50 17.41 3.79 -3.50
N GLU A 51 16.22 3.40 -3.95
CA GLU A 51 15.51 4.02 -5.07
C GLU A 51 14.28 4.79 -4.56
N PRO A 52 13.85 5.87 -5.26
CA PRO A 52 12.59 6.55 -4.94
C PRO A 52 11.39 5.74 -5.45
N ILE A 53 11.35 4.46 -5.08
CA ILE A 53 10.34 3.48 -5.47
C ILE A 53 9.80 2.87 -4.19
N MET A 54 8.48 2.96 -4.02
CA MET A 54 7.80 2.35 -2.88
C MET A 54 7.52 0.88 -3.15
N HIS A 55 7.90 0.02 -2.22
CA HIS A 55 7.66 -1.40 -2.34
C HIS A 55 6.30 -1.75 -1.73
N LEU A 56 5.46 -2.47 -2.45
CA LEU A 56 4.14 -2.89 -2.00
C LEU A 56 4.06 -4.40 -1.90
N ASP A 57 3.14 -4.84 -1.06
CA ASP A 57 2.72 -6.23 -0.94
C ASP A 57 1.23 -6.32 -0.65
N GLN A 58 0.72 -7.54 -0.46
CA GLN A 58 -0.70 -7.75 -0.23
C GLN A 58 -1.26 -6.96 0.96
N HIS A 59 -0.49 -6.74 2.02
CA HIS A 59 -0.96 -5.97 3.18
C HIS A 59 -0.95 -4.48 2.91
N THR A 60 0.06 -3.99 2.20
CA THR A 60 0.28 -2.56 2.06
C THR A 60 -0.38 -1.92 0.84
N PHE A 61 -0.69 -2.71 -0.18
CA PHE A 61 -1.12 -2.20 -1.48
C PHE A 61 -2.36 -1.30 -1.40
N SER A 62 -3.46 -1.77 -0.79
CA SER A 62 -4.74 -1.06 -0.85
C SER A 62 -4.69 0.29 -0.13
N ASP A 63 -4.21 0.28 1.11
CA ASP A 63 -4.16 1.46 1.98
C ASP A 63 -3.18 2.51 1.47
N THR A 64 -2.14 2.07 0.74
CA THR A 64 -1.14 2.96 0.17
C THR A 64 -1.58 3.57 -1.15
N VAL A 65 -2.22 2.79 -2.02
CA VAL A 65 -2.48 3.20 -3.42
C VAL A 65 -3.81 3.93 -3.58
N PHE A 66 -4.84 3.58 -2.81
CA PHE A 66 -6.19 4.13 -2.98
C PHE A 66 -6.50 5.20 -1.93
N GLY A 67 -7.45 6.08 -2.26
CA GLY A 67 -7.93 7.13 -1.35
C GLY A 67 -6.93 8.26 -1.10
N GLN A 68 -5.90 8.36 -1.94
CA GLN A 68 -4.82 9.33 -1.80
C GLN A 68 -5.14 10.65 -2.52
N ASP A 69 -4.50 11.73 -2.09
CA ASP A 69 -4.57 13.07 -2.69
C ASP A 69 -3.59 13.26 -3.87
N HIS A 70 -2.82 12.23 -4.18
CA HIS A 70 -1.87 12.17 -5.28
C HIS A 70 -2.00 10.84 -6.03
N ALA A 71 -1.42 10.77 -7.23
CA ALA A 71 -1.48 9.58 -8.06
C ALA A 71 -0.41 8.54 -7.67
N PHE A 72 -0.69 7.27 -7.95
CA PHE A 72 0.31 6.20 -7.89
C PHE A 72 0.56 5.62 -9.27
N VAL A 73 1.83 5.47 -9.65
CA VAL A 73 2.26 4.67 -10.80
C VAL A 73 2.83 3.38 -10.25
N VAL A 74 2.09 2.28 -10.42
CA VAL A 74 2.47 0.98 -9.88
C VAL A 74 2.91 0.05 -11.00
N GLU A 75 4.13 -0.48 -10.90
CA GLU A 75 4.57 -1.61 -11.71
C GLU A 75 4.25 -2.93 -11.00
N PHE A 76 3.47 -3.76 -11.68
CA PHE A 76 3.25 -5.15 -11.33
C PHE A 76 4.23 -6.00 -12.14
N TYR A 77 5.14 -6.67 -11.46
CA TYR A 77 6.23 -7.43 -12.09
C TYR A 77 6.30 -8.87 -11.56
N ALA A 78 7.15 -9.69 -12.19
CA ALA A 78 7.53 -11.01 -11.70
C ALA A 78 9.06 -11.12 -11.68
N ASP A 79 9.66 -11.57 -10.58
CA ASP A 79 11.12 -11.58 -10.41
C ASP A 79 11.86 -12.50 -11.40
N TRP A 80 11.19 -13.56 -11.88
CA TRP A 80 11.73 -14.48 -12.90
C TRP A 80 11.53 -13.99 -14.35
N CYS A 81 10.76 -12.91 -14.57
CA CYS A 81 10.42 -12.44 -15.92
C CYS A 81 11.58 -11.66 -16.56
N GLY A 82 12.04 -12.13 -17.73
CA GLY A 82 13.12 -11.47 -18.49
C GLY A 82 12.80 -10.03 -18.90
N HIS A 83 11.56 -9.74 -19.32
CA HIS A 83 11.15 -8.38 -19.67
C HIS A 83 11.14 -7.45 -18.46
N CYS A 84 10.67 -7.92 -17.29
CA CYS A 84 10.72 -7.14 -16.05
C CYS A 84 12.16 -6.77 -15.70
N ARG A 85 13.08 -7.76 -15.70
CA ARG A 85 14.49 -7.55 -15.42
C ARG A 85 15.15 -6.56 -16.38
N ALA A 86 14.81 -6.62 -17.67
CA ALA A 86 15.28 -5.67 -18.67
C ALA A 86 14.68 -4.27 -18.50
N PHE A 87 13.49 -4.16 -17.91
CA PHE A 87 12.77 -2.90 -17.71
C PHE A 87 13.23 -2.13 -16.46
N VAL A 88 13.75 -2.83 -15.43
CA VAL A 88 14.31 -2.25 -14.20
C VAL A 88 15.09 -0.94 -14.38
N PRO A 89 16.13 -0.85 -15.25
CA PRO A 89 16.89 0.39 -15.39
C PRO A 89 16.05 1.57 -15.87
N PHE A 90 15.05 1.33 -16.73
CA PHE A 90 14.16 2.38 -17.23
C PHE A 90 13.16 2.83 -16.16
N PHE A 91 12.60 1.89 -15.40
CA PHE A 91 11.66 2.23 -14.33
C PHE A 91 12.35 2.98 -13.18
N ARG A 92 13.58 2.59 -12.83
CA ARG A 92 14.43 3.35 -11.88
C ARG A 92 14.73 4.75 -12.38
N GLN A 93 15.04 4.90 -13.67
CA GLN A 93 15.29 6.21 -14.25
C GLN A 93 14.03 7.09 -14.21
N PHE A 94 12.86 6.53 -14.57
CA PHE A 94 11.57 7.20 -14.46
C PHE A 94 11.29 7.66 -13.02
N ALA A 95 11.42 6.77 -12.04
CA ALA A 95 11.23 7.10 -10.63
C ALA A 95 12.14 8.26 -10.16
N ASN A 96 13.40 8.26 -10.61
CA ASN A 96 14.33 9.34 -10.32
C ASN A 96 13.93 10.68 -10.98
N TYR A 97 13.39 10.66 -12.19
CA TYR A 97 12.92 11.87 -12.88
C TYR A 97 11.74 12.53 -12.18
N VAL A 98 10.83 11.73 -11.60
CA VAL A 98 9.61 12.23 -10.95
C VAL A 98 9.69 12.33 -9.43
N ARG A 99 10.85 12.06 -8.82
CA ARG A 99 11.00 11.99 -7.35
C ARG A 99 10.60 13.29 -6.62
N GLU A 100 10.77 14.43 -7.28
CA GLU A 100 10.44 15.76 -6.73
C GLU A 100 8.95 16.10 -6.89
N TRP A 101 8.18 15.22 -7.53
CA TRP A 101 6.75 15.37 -7.76
C TRP A 101 5.93 14.50 -6.80
N ASN A 102 6.48 14.10 -5.65
CA ASN A 102 5.81 13.24 -4.68
C ASN A 102 4.46 13.76 -4.17
N SER A 103 4.21 15.07 -4.25
CA SER A 103 2.90 15.69 -3.97
C SER A 103 1.85 15.48 -5.07
N VAL A 104 2.26 14.97 -6.22
CA VAL A 104 1.42 14.74 -7.41
C VAL A 104 1.42 13.29 -7.82
N VAL A 105 2.58 12.61 -7.76
CA VAL A 105 2.75 11.23 -8.16
C VAL A 105 3.81 10.51 -7.32
N THR A 106 3.47 9.31 -6.88
CA THR A 106 4.37 8.37 -6.22
C THR A 106 4.57 7.13 -7.11
N VAL A 107 5.80 6.66 -7.21
CA VAL A 107 6.15 5.45 -7.98
C VAL A 107 6.26 4.26 -7.03
N ALA A 108 5.64 3.15 -7.39
CA ALA A 108 5.62 1.93 -6.57
C ALA A 108 5.75 0.65 -7.40
N VAL A 109 6.10 -0.45 -6.74
CA VAL A 109 6.29 -1.77 -7.35
C VAL A 109 5.67 -2.87 -6.48
N ILE A 110 5.17 -3.93 -7.11
CA ILE A 110 4.70 -5.15 -6.43
C ILE A 110 5.13 -6.40 -7.20
N ASN A 111 5.69 -7.39 -6.49
CA ASN A 111 6.11 -8.65 -7.08
C ASN A 111 4.95 -9.65 -7.11
N CYS A 112 4.30 -9.80 -8.26
CA CYS A 112 3.20 -10.74 -8.46
C CYS A 112 3.64 -12.20 -8.66
N ALA A 113 4.94 -12.48 -8.79
CA ALA A 113 5.43 -13.86 -8.76
C ALA A 113 5.44 -14.43 -7.33
N ASP A 114 5.40 -13.58 -6.31
CA ASP A 114 5.29 -14.01 -4.93
C ASP A 114 3.86 -14.52 -4.65
N PRO A 115 3.69 -15.76 -4.15
CA PRO A 115 2.38 -16.27 -3.75
C PRO A 115 1.65 -15.37 -2.75
N PHE A 116 2.39 -14.64 -1.92
CA PHE A 116 1.87 -13.68 -0.96
C PHE A 116 1.13 -12.52 -1.63
N ASN A 117 1.48 -12.15 -2.87
CA ASN A 117 0.85 -11.04 -3.60
C ASN A 117 -0.18 -11.51 -4.62
N ALA A 118 -0.38 -12.82 -4.75
CA ALA A 118 -1.13 -13.41 -5.86
C ALA A 118 -2.60 -12.97 -5.88
N GLN A 119 -3.23 -12.80 -4.72
CA GLN A 119 -4.62 -12.33 -4.64
C GLN A 119 -4.72 -10.86 -5.09
N THR A 120 -3.88 -9.98 -4.55
CA THR A 120 -3.81 -8.56 -4.93
C THR A 120 -3.60 -8.40 -6.44
N CYS A 121 -2.68 -9.16 -7.04
CA CYS A 121 -2.44 -9.08 -8.48
C CYS A 121 -3.62 -9.61 -9.32
N ARG A 122 -4.32 -10.66 -8.87
CA ARG A 122 -5.54 -11.14 -9.54
C ARG A 122 -6.67 -10.12 -9.46
N ASP A 123 -6.92 -9.55 -8.28
CA ASP A 123 -7.99 -8.57 -8.06
C ASP A 123 -7.74 -7.28 -8.85
N ASN A 124 -6.48 -6.94 -9.08
CA ASN A 124 -6.08 -5.85 -9.95
C ASN A 124 -5.96 -6.28 -11.43
N GLY A 125 -6.44 -7.45 -11.84
CA GLY A 125 -6.51 -7.86 -13.25
C GLY A 125 -5.15 -7.96 -13.95
N ILE A 126 -4.10 -8.30 -13.22
CA ILE A 126 -2.75 -8.42 -13.79
C ILE A 126 -2.62 -9.77 -14.49
N THR A 127 -2.41 -9.73 -15.81
CA THR A 127 -2.38 -10.93 -16.67
C THR A 127 -1.07 -11.09 -17.43
N TYR A 128 -0.21 -10.07 -17.44
CA TYR A 128 1.11 -10.09 -18.09
C TYR A 128 2.08 -9.17 -17.35
N TYR A 129 3.38 -9.35 -17.60
CA TYR A 129 4.45 -8.60 -16.92
C TYR A 129 5.51 -8.07 -17.89
N PRO A 130 6.09 -6.89 -17.62
CA PRO A 130 5.62 -5.92 -16.62
C PRO A 130 4.29 -5.28 -17.04
N MET A 131 3.46 -4.90 -16.07
CA MET A 131 2.24 -4.11 -16.30
C MET A 131 2.28 -2.87 -15.42
N ILE A 132 2.08 -1.69 -16.02
CA ILE A 132 1.99 -0.43 -15.31
C ILE A 132 0.51 -0.04 -15.18
N LYS A 133 0.08 0.30 -13.96
CA LYS A 133 -1.21 0.94 -13.73
C LYS A 133 -1.04 2.28 -13.04
N VAL A 134 -1.89 3.23 -13.41
CA VAL A 134 -1.98 4.53 -12.75
C VAL A 134 -3.24 4.55 -11.91
N ASN A 135 -3.09 4.73 -10.60
CA ASN A 135 -4.18 5.12 -9.74
C ASN A 135 -4.21 6.64 -9.66
N SER A 136 -5.31 7.25 -10.10
CA SER A 136 -5.45 8.71 -10.04
C SER A 136 -6.21 9.09 -8.77
N CYS A 137 -5.73 10.10 -8.06
CA CYS A 137 -6.40 10.73 -6.91
C CYS A 137 -7.79 11.30 -7.28
N PHE A 138 -8.01 11.60 -8.57
CA PHE A 138 -9.20 12.30 -9.00
C PHE A 138 -10.43 11.38 -8.99
N SER A 139 -11.14 11.39 -7.85
CA SER A 139 -12.58 11.32 -7.87
C SER A 139 -13.05 12.58 -8.62
N ILE A 140 -13.13 12.52 -9.97
CA ILE A 140 -14.03 13.43 -10.69
C ILE A 140 -15.35 13.26 -9.94
N ASN A 141 -15.83 14.32 -9.29
CA ASN A 141 -17.22 14.40 -8.88
C ASN A 141 -18.05 13.80 -10.03
N SER A 142 -18.75 12.69 -9.78
CA SER A 142 -19.67 12.03 -10.73
C SER A 142 -20.88 12.91 -11.06
N THR A 143 -20.67 14.20 -11.27
CA THR A 143 -21.67 15.25 -11.52
C THR A 143 -21.30 16.12 -12.72
N LEU A 144 -20.22 15.81 -13.45
CA LEU A 144 -19.80 16.55 -14.66
C LEU A 144 -19.51 15.64 -15.87
N LEU A 145 -20.17 14.48 -15.94
CA LEU A 145 -20.50 13.75 -17.17
C LEU A 145 -21.98 13.38 -17.13
#